data_AF-A0A8A2U935-F1
#
_entry.id   AF-A0A8A2U935-F1
#
_cell.length_a   1.000
_cell.length_b   1.000
_cell.length_c   1.000
_cell.angle_alpha   90.00
_cell.angle_beta   90.00
_cell.angle_gamma   90.00
#
_symmetry.space_group_name_H-M   'P 1'
#
loop_
_entity.id
_entity.type
_entity.pdbx_description
1 polymer ?
#
loop_
_entity_poly.entity_id
_entity_poly.type
_entity_poly.pdbx_seq_one_letter_code
_entity_poly.pdbx_strand_id
1 'polypeptide(L)'
;MSEPTGAVDRTTKRRWNRSSHAAYPEPIVERSPYVELALEHRDLEATEYGESFFPDAVPYTHEGTHRVFYWRPTLPAAASEPAAWDGLRATTDSLSAVTATDPTGIDLVSRRHGVTAVTVDATIAGESTSALLESYAVPDVRVRALSESRLRLDIEGTTFVVPAGTRQRISLAERTVARVDGTGEPTTTTPELVVRFPGDRELHHPALGADYRLFPSFGLDLESVPTPLSVPTVNGELDHEALAESLAVDLTARPYPERVLWQAFAYTAFDPHAGTDPRLCQFPTGHIALSEEPAADGG
;
A
#
# COMPACT_ATOMS: atom_id res chain seq x y z
N MET A 1 -48.80 -1.64 4.29
CA MET A 1 -47.55 -2.25 3.80
C MET A 1 -47.03 -1.34 2.71
N SER A 2 -46.10 -0.45 3.06
CA SER A 2 -45.43 0.40 2.09
C SER A 2 -44.25 -0.38 1.55
N GLU A 3 -44.17 -0.52 0.22
CA GLU A 3 -42.98 -1.01 -0.45
C GLU A 3 -41.78 -0.14 -0.07
N PRO A 4 -40.58 -0.69 0.13
CA PRO A 4 -39.40 0.12 0.29
C PRO A 4 -39.19 0.88 -1.02
N THR A 5 -39.23 2.21 -0.96
CA THR A 5 -38.87 3.09 -2.07
C THR A 5 -37.48 2.69 -2.55
N GLY A 6 -37.39 2.13 -3.76
CA GLY A 6 -36.12 1.76 -4.37
C GLY A 6 -35.17 2.97 -4.38
N ALA A 7 -33.90 2.73 -4.08
CA ALA A 7 -32.87 3.75 -4.19
C ALA A 7 -32.96 4.36 -5.60
N VAL A 8 -33.17 5.67 -5.69
CA VAL A 8 -33.25 6.35 -6.98
C VAL A 8 -31.83 6.50 -7.49
N ASP A 9 -31.50 5.83 -8.59
CA ASP A 9 -30.26 6.07 -9.33
C ASP A 9 -30.14 7.57 -9.63
N ARG A 10 -29.13 8.21 -9.06
CA ARG A 10 -28.84 9.63 -9.24
C ARG A 10 -27.43 9.79 -9.77
N THR A 11 -27.20 10.82 -10.57
CA THR A 11 -25.87 11.14 -11.07
C THR A 11 -25.42 12.51 -10.61
N THR A 12 -24.16 12.64 -10.21
CA THR A 12 -23.51 13.92 -9.90
C THR A 12 -22.50 14.25 -11.01
N LYS A 13 -22.52 15.47 -11.53
CA LYS A 13 -21.53 15.90 -12.54
C LYS A 13 -20.21 16.22 -11.87
N ARG A 14 -19.14 15.53 -12.26
CA ARG A 14 -17.76 15.78 -11.80
C ARG A 14 -16.89 16.21 -12.96
N ARG A 15 -16.17 17.31 -12.80
CA ARG A 15 -15.14 17.73 -13.75
C ARG A 15 -13.82 17.07 -13.38
N TRP A 16 -12.96 16.93 -14.37
CA TRP A 16 -11.58 16.49 -14.20
C TRP A 16 -10.75 17.08 -15.33
N ASN A 17 -9.44 17.16 -15.11
CA ASN A 17 -8.51 17.77 -16.04
C ASN A 17 -7.54 16.72 -16.57
N ARG A 18 -7.35 16.70 -17.90
CA ARG A 18 -6.35 15.86 -18.52
C ARG A 18 -4.99 16.56 -18.50
N SER A 19 -3.97 15.83 -18.09
CA SER A 19 -2.58 16.26 -18.15
C SER A 19 -1.78 15.38 -19.11
N SER A 20 -0.73 15.93 -19.70
CA SER A 20 0.24 15.14 -20.49
C SER A 20 1.08 14.26 -19.58
N HIS A 21 1.42 13.06 -20.03
CA HIS A 21 2.36 12.19 -19.30
C HIS A 21 3.77 12.77 -19.23
N ALA A 22 4.13 13.69 -20.12
CA ALA A 22 5.40 14.41 -20.05
C ALA A 22 5.50 15.35 -18.82
N ALA A 23 4.38 15.66 -18.17
CA ALA A 23 4.36 16.48 -16.96
C ALA A 23 4.62 15.68 -15.67
N TYR A 24 4.70 14.35 -15.75
CA TYR A 24 4.89 13.48 -14.59
C TYR A 24 6.13 12.59 -14.78
N PRO A 25 6.92 12.40 -13.72
CA PRO A 25 7.96 11.36 -13.72
C PRO A 25 7.36 9.97 -13.95
N GLU A 26 8.05 9.15 -14.74
CA GLU A 26 7.56 7.81 -15.12
C GLU A 26 7.40 6.88 -13.90
N PRO A 27 6.35 6.05 -13.85
CA PRO A 27 6.18 5.09 -12.77
C PRO A 27 7.29 4.06 -12.74
N ILE A 28 7.59 3.56 -11.56
CA ILE A 28 8.50 2.43 -11.37
C ILE A 28 7.75 1.15 -11.69
N VAL A 29 8.24 0.42 -12.69
CA VAL A 29 7.82 -0.94 -13.02
C VAL A 29 9.07 -1.81 -13.01
N GLU A 30 9.30 -2.53 -11.92
CA GLU A 30 10.57 -3.22 -11.67
C GLU A 30 10.32 -4.63 -11.13
N ARG A 31 11.03 -5.63 -11.68
CA ARG A 31 10.93 -7.01 -11.19
C ARG A 31 12.11 -7.30 -10.28
N SER A 32 11.83 -7.52 -9.00
CA SER A 32 12.87 -7.82 -8.02
C SER A 32 12.39 -8.80 -6.94
N PRO A 33 13.32 -9.40 -6.18
CA PRO A 33 12.96 -10.17 -4.98
C PRO A 33 12.23 -9.27 -3.99
N TYR A 34 11.08 -9.72 -3.49
CA TYR A 34 10.23 -8.95 -2.58
C TYR A 34 10.04 -9.72 -1.27
N VAL A 35 10.38 -9.10 -0.13
CA VAL A 35 10.20 -9.68 1.21
C VAL A 35 9.22 -8.84 2.04
N GLU A 36 8.39 -9.51 2.80
CA GLU A 36 7.41 -8.96 3.73
C GLU A 36 7.84 -9.28 5.17
N LEU A 37 7.93 -8.26 6.05
CA LEU A 37 8.38 -8.38 7.44
C LEU A 37 7.43 -7.68 8.41
N ALA A 38 6.89 -8.40 9.40
CA ALA A 38 6.10 -7.83 10.49
C ALA A 38 6.63 -8.28 11.84
N LEU A 39 6.67 -7.37 12.81
CA LEU A 39 6.93 -7.68 14.22
C LEU A 39 5.60 -7.69 14.97
N GLU A 40 5.03 -8.87 15.14
CA GLU A 40 3.70 -9.07 15.71
C GLU A 40 3.77 -9.34 17.22
N HIS A 41 2.81 -8.80 17.97
CA HIS A 41 2.67 -8.91 19.42
C HIS A 41 1.30 -9.49 19.77
N ARG A 42 1.05 -10.73 19.32
CA ARG A 42 -0.26 -11.38 19.35
C ARG A 42 -0.84 -11.56 20.76
N ASP A 43 0.02 -11.52 21.78
CA ASP A 43 -0.39 -11.63 23.18
C ASP A 43 -0.94 -10.31 23.76
N LEU A 44 -0.77 -9.19 23.04
CA LEU A 44 -1.30 -7.90 23.44
C LEU A 44 -2.73 -7.73 22.91
N GLU A 45 -3.53 -6.95 23.64
CA GLU A 45 -4.83 -6.51 23.16
C GLU A 45 -4.67 -5.28 22.27
N ALA A 46 -5.30 -5.29 21.11
CA ALA A 46 -5.30 -4.16 20.20
C ALA A 46 -6.12 -2.99 20.77
N THR A 47 -5.58 -1.78 20.63
CA THR A 47 -6.20 -0.52 21.09
C THR A 47 -6.58 0.38 19.93
N GLU A 48 -5.98 0.15 18.77
CA GLU A 48 -6.16 0.94 17.57
C GLU A 48 -6.30 0.02 16.35
N TYR A 49 -7.08 0.52 15.40
CA TYR A 49 -7.19 -0.04 14.05
C TYR A 49 -6.46 0.88 13.08
N GLY A 50 -5.83 0.32 12.06
CA GLY A 50 -5.28 1.10 10.96
C GLY A 50 -6.34 2.05 10.37
N GLU A 51 -5.94 3.30 10.13
CA GLU A 51 -6.86 4.37 9.67
C GLU A 51 -7.12 4.33 8.15
N SER A 52 -6.37 3.51 7.41
CA SER A 52 -6.44 3.45 5.95
C SER A 52 -7.62 2.60 5.48
N PHE A 53 -8.58 3.23 4.79
CA PHE A 53 -9.73 2.54 4.19
C PHE A 53 -9.35 1.57 3.05
N PHE A 54 -8.23 1.83 2.35
CA PHE A 54 -7.70 0.96 1.29
C PHE A 54 -6.25 0.61 1.61
N PRO A 55 -5.82 -0.64 1.35
CA PRO A 55 -4.45 -1.08 1.55
C PRO A 55 -3.49 -0.31 0.64
N ASP A 56 -2.26 -0.08 1.11
CA ASP A 56 -1.23 0.60 0.34
C ASP A 56 -0.61 -0.31 -0.72
N ALA A 57 -0.44 -1.61 -0.39
CA ALA A 57 0.03 -2.61 -1.32
C ALA A 57 -1.07 -3.59 -1.71
N VAL A 58 -1.18 -3.85 -3.00
CA VAL A 58 -2.15 -4.79 -3.55
C VAL A 58 -1.38 -5.88 -4.32
N PRO A 59 -1.04 -7.02 -3.69
CA PRO A 59 -0.40 -8.13 -4.37
C PRO A 59 -1.42 -8.96 -5.15
N TYR A 60 -1.15 -9.26 -6.41
CA TYR A 60 -2.02 -10.10 -7.25
C TYR A 60 -1.26 -10.76 -8.40
N THR A 61 -1.92 -11.70 -9.06
CA THR A 61 -1.42 -12.30 -10.31
C THR A 61 -2.29 -11.83 -11.46
N HIS A 62 -1.67 -11.32 -12.50
CA HIS A 62 -2.34 -10.88 -13.72
C HIS A 62 -1.58 -11.45 -14.91
N GLU A 63 -2.28 -12.19 -15.77
CA GLU A 63 -1.70 -12.84 -16.96
C GLU A 63 -0.44 -13.70 -16.65
N GLY A 64 -0.40 -14.33 -15.46
CA GLY A 64 0.72 -15.14 -15.01
C GLY A 64 1.88 -14.36 -14.38
N THR A 65 1.84 -13.03 -14.40
CA THR A 65 2.83 -12.19 -13.70
C THR A 65 2.38 -11.93 -12.26
N HIS A 66 3.26 -12.24 -11.31
CA HIS A 66 3.04 -11.90 -9.91
C HIS A 66 3.46 -10.46 -9.64
N ARG A 67 2.49 -9.62 -9.34
CA ARG A 67 2.65 -8.18 -9.15
C ARG A 67 2.44 -7.81 -7.69
N VAL A 68 3.03 -6.69 -7.30
CA VAL A 68 2.63 -5.92 -6.13
C VAL A 68 2.45 -4.47 -6.54
N PHE A 69 1.26 -3.94 -6.31
CA PHE A 69 0.89 -2.61 -6.78
C PHE A 69 0.75 -1.68 -5.59
N TYR A 70 1.62 -0.67 -5.53
CA TYR A 70 1.54 0.43 -4.59
C TYR A 70 0.98 1.64 -5.32
N TRP A 71 -0.22 2.07 -4.93
CA TRP A 71 -0.89 3.18 -5.60
C TRP A 71 -0.57 4.54 -4.95
N ARG A 72 -0.01 4.54 -3.73
CA ARG A 72 0.52 5.71 -3.05
C ARG A 72 2.06 5.72 -3.07
N PRO A 73 2.71 6.90 -3.09
CA PRO A 73 4.16 6.98 -3.00
C PRO A 73 4.63 6.61 -1.58
N THR A 74 5.17 5.41 -1.43
CA THR A 74 5.65 4.83 -0.16
C THR A 74 7.17 4.68 -0.11
N LEU A 75 7.84 4.55 -1.27
CA LEU A 75 9.29 4.62 -1.33
C LEU A 75 9.80 6.03 -0.99
N PRO A 76 10.82 6.16 -0.12
CA PRO A 76 11.42 7.45 0.18
C PRO A 76 11.94 8.14 -1.09
N ALA A 77 11.74 9.46 -1.21
CA ALA A 77 12.25 10.23 -2.35
C ALA A 77 13.79 10.14 -2.49
N ALA A 78 14.50 9.92 -1.38
CA ALA A 78 15.95 9.74 -1.34
C ALA A 78 16.41 8.27 -1.53
N ALA A 79 15.49 7.36 -1.87
CA ALA A 79 15.86 5.98 -2.18
C ALA A 79 16.78 5.93 -3.41
N SER A 80 17.62 4.89 -3.49
CA SER A 80 18.43 4.64 -4.68
C SER A 80 17.55 4.34 -5.89
N GLU A 81 18.07 4.54 -7.09
CA GLU A 81 17.37 4.16 -8.32
C GLU A 81 17.18 2.63 -8.44
N PRO A 82 16.13 2.15 -9.14
CA PRO A 82 15.81 0.72 -9.27
C PRO A 82 16.98 -0.18 -9.67
N ALA A 83 17.86 0.30 -10.57
CA ALA A 83 19.01 -0.47 -11.04
C ALA A 83 20.06 -0.80 -9.97
N ALA A 84 20.00 -0.15 -8.80
CA ALA A 84 20.90 -0.39 -7.67
C ALA A 84 20.30 -1.32 -6.60
N TRP A 85 19.07 -1.81 -6.79
CA TRP A 85 18.37 -2.62 -5.80
C TRP A 85 18.76 -4.10 -5.93
N ASP A 86 19.04 -4.74 -4.79
CA ASP A 86 19.11 -6.20 -4.69
C ASP A 86 17.72 -6.81 -4.45
N GLY A 87 16.75 -5.98 -4.07
CA GLY A 87 15.36 -6.36 -3.87
C GLY A 87 14.59 -5.30 -3.08
N LEU A 88 13.40 -5.66 -2.64
CA LEU A 88 12.46 -4.80 -1.95
C LEU A 88 12.03 -5.44 -0.63
N ARG A 89 11.86 -4.59 0.37
CA ARG A 89 11.41 -4.97 1.71
C ARG A 89 10.18 -4.14 2.08
N ALA A 90 9.08 -4.82 2.32
CA ALA A 90 7.87 -4.23 2.89
C ALA A 90 7.76 -4.57 4.38
N THR A 91 7.37 -3.58 5.16
CA THR A 91 6.89 -3.75 6.53
C THR A 91 5.39 -3.41 6.61
N THR A 92 4.81 -3.44 7.80
CA THR A 92 3.41 -3.00 8.00
C THR A 92 3.19 -1.57 7.51
N ASP A 93 4.19 -0.70 7.69
CA ASP A 93 4.03 0.75 7.50
C ASP A 93 4.93 1.34 6.41
N SER A 94 5.82 0.55 5.80
CA SER A 94 6.81 1.09 4.87
C SER A 94 7.19 0.13 3.74
N LEU A 95 7.68 0.70 2.65
CA LEU A 95 8.37 0.01 1.58
C LEU A 95 9.78 0.61 1.46
N SER A 96 10.80 -0.23 1.29
CA SER A 96 12.18 0.23 1.11
C SER A 96 12.94 -0.69 0.15
N ALA A 97 13.88 -0.11 -0.59
CA ALA A 97 14.85 -0.87 -1.36
C ALA A 97 15.87 -1.53 -0.42
N VAL A 98 16.29 -2.73 -0.76
CA VAL A 98 17.46 -3.40 -0.18
C VAL A 98 18.63 -3.18 -1.15
N THR A 99 19.75 -2.66 -0.65
CA THR A 99 20.96 -2.44 -1.45
C THR A 99 22.17 -3.05 -0.75
N ALA A 100 23.19 -3.40 -1.53
CA ALA A 100 24.41 -4.04 -1.02
C ALA A 100 25.15 -3.17 0.03
N THR A 101 24.95 -1.85 -0.02
CA THR A 101 25.59 -0.87 0.86
C THR A 101 24.75 -0.46 2.05
N ASP A 102 23.52 -0.95 2.19
CA ASP A 102 22.62 -0.55 3.26
C ASP A 102 22.43 -1.63 4.33
N PRO A 103 23.28 -1.66 5.38
CA PRO A 103 23.13 -2.56 6.51
C PRO A 103 22.19 -1.97 7.59
N THR A 104 21.41 -0.92 7.28
CA THR A 104 20.61 -0.24 8.31
C THR A 104 19.51 -1.13 8.87
N GLY A 105 19.16 -0.87 10.13
CA GLY A 105 18.10 -1.56 10.84
C GLY A 105 16.76 -1.39 10.15
N ILE A 106 15.90 -2.38 10.29
CA ILE A 106 14.55 -2.38 9.74
C ILE A 106 13.64 -1.64 10.71
N ASP A 107 12.88 -0.66 10.24
CA ASP A 107 11.85 -0.04 11.07
C ASP A 107 10.62 -0.94 11.11
N LEU A 108 10.39 -1.56 12.28
CA LEU A 108 9.37 -2.57 12.50
C LEU A 108 8.24 -2.08 13.42
N VAL A 109 8.30 -0.82 13.85
CA VAL A 109 7.30 -0.20 14.74
C VAL A 109 7.06 1.25 14.29
N SER A 110 5.89 1.82 14.60
CA SER A 110 5.66 3.25 14.34
C SER A 110 5.89 4.06 15.61
N ARG A 111 6.57 5.21 15.52
CA ARG A 111 6.77 6.13 16.66
C ARG A 111 6.06 7.44 16.40
N ARG A 112 5.15 7.83 17.29
CA ARG A 112 4.35 9.06 17.17
C ARG A 112 4.23 9.72 18.53
N HIS A 113 4.46 11.04 18.62
CA HIS A 113 4.27 11.83 19.86
C HIS A 113 4.87 11.24 21.16
N GLY A 114 6.03 10.57 21.06
CA GLY A 114 6.68 9.94 22.21
C GLY A 114 6.13 8.58 22.62
N VAL A 115 5.12 8.06 21.93
CA VAL A 115 4.62 6.69 22.08
C VAL A 115 5.11 5.80 20.93
N THR A 116 5.20 4.50 21.19
CA THR A 116 5.53 3.49 20.18
C THR A 116 4.30 2.62 19.91
N ALA A 117 3.78 2.67 18.68
CA ALA A 117 2.77 1.75 18.21
C ALA A 117 3.44 0.47 17.75
N VAL A 118 3.05 -0.66 18.36
CA VAL A 118 3.49 -1.99 17.94
C VAL A 118 2.34 -2.72 17.27
N THR A 119 2.66 -3.53 16.28
CA THR A 119 1.66 -4.36 15.59
C THR A 119 1.26 -5.53 16.49
N VAL A 120 -0.04 -5.71 16.71
CA VAL A 120 -0.61 -6.89 17.40
C VAL A 120 -0.80 -8.02 16.39
N ASP A 121 -1.50 -7.73 15.29
CA ASP A 121 -1.67 -8.60 14.13
C ASP A 121 -1.80 -7.72 12.87
N ALA A 122 -1.28 -8.20 11.74
CA ALA A 122 -1.33 -7.44 10.49
C ALA A 122 -1.26 -8.30 9.24
N THR A 123 -1.82 -7.72 8.17
CA THR A 123 -1.43 -8.02 6.79
C THR A 123 -0.44 -6.96 6.33
N ILE A 124 0.68 -7.38 5.72
CA ILE A 124 1.76 -6.48 5.31
C ILE A 124 1.24 -5.48 4.28
N ALA A 125 1.51 -4.18 4.53
CA ALA A 125 1.01 -3.06 3.74
C ALA A 125 -0.52 -3.08 3.50
N GLY A 126 -1.26 -3.69 4.43
CA GLY A 126 -2.71 -3.75 4.48
C GLY A 126 -3.24 -3.42 5.87
N GLU A 127 -4.33 -4.06 6.27
CA GLU A 127 -4.92 -3.84 7.60
C GLU A 127 -4.01 -4.35 8.71
N SER A 128 -3.80 -3.50 9.72
CA SER A 128 -3.09 -3.82 10.95
C SER A 128 -3.90 -3.37 12.15
N THR A 129 -3.68 -4.08 13.25
CA THR A 129 -4.12 -3.66 14.58
C THR A 129 -2.89 -3.36 15.41
N SER A 130 -2.95 -2.30 16.21
CA SER A 130 -1.82 -1.84 17.01
C SER A 130 -2.18 -1.69 18.48
N ALA A 131 -1.15 -1.79 19.31
CA ALA A 131 -1.17 -1.42 20.71
C ALA A 131 -0.17 -0.28 20.93
N LEU A 132 -0.56 0.72 21.73
CA LEU A 132 0.31 1.83 22.08
C LEU A 132 1.12 1.55 23.35
N LEU A 133 2.43 1.68 23.24
CA LEU A 133 3.38 1.48 24.34
C LEU A 133 4.09 2.79 24.69
N GLU A 134 4.37 2.99 25.98
CA GLU A 134 5.12 4.16 26.47
C GLU A 134 6.55 4.15 25.95
N SER A 135 7.17 2.96 25.91
CA SER A 135 8.48 2.74 25.33
C SER A 135 8.62 1.30 24.85
N TYR A 136 9.40 1.10 23.79
CA TYR A 136 9.67 -0.23 23.26
C TYR A 136 11.05 -0.28 22.62
N ALA A 137 11.89 -1.19 23.11
CA ALA A 137 13.20 -1.43 22.53
C ALA A 137 13.05 -2.31 21.28
N VAL A 138 13.13 -1.77 20.08
CA VAL A 138 12.95 -2.57 18.86
C VAL A 138 14.07 -3.63 18.73
N PRO A 139 13.76 -4.91 18.44
CA PRO A 139 14.77 -5.93 18.15
C PRO A 139 15.69 -5.52 16.99
N ASP A 140 16.99 -5.82 17.07
CA ASP A 140 17.93 -5.58 15.96
C ASP A 140 17.71 -6.64 14.86
N VAL A 141 17.04 -6.23 13.79
CA VAL A 141 16.78 -7.06 12.60
C VAL A 141 17.44 -6.40 11.39
N ARG A 142 18.19 -7.19 10.62
CA ARG A 142 18.90 -6.71 9.42
C ARG A 142 18.79 -7.70 8.27
N VAL A 143 18.57 -7.17 7.07
CA VAL A 143 18.74 -7.93 5.82
C VAL A 143 20.23 -7.94 5.48
N ARG A 144 20.82 -9.13 5.38
CA ARG A 144 22.24 -9.29 5.03
C ARG A 144 22.46 -9.58 3.56
N ALA A 145 21.53 -10.30 2.96
CA ALA A 145 21.52 -10.60 1.54
C ALA A 145 20.10 -10.92 1.12
N LEU A 146 19.74 -10.47 -0.06
CA LEU A 146 18.49 -10.78 -0.72
C LEU A 146 18.80 -11.14 -2.17
N SER A 147 18.17 -12.20 -2.64
CA SER A 147 18.28 -12.73 -4.00
C SER A 147 16.95 -13.39 -4.37
N GLU A 148 16.75 -13.71 -5.65
CA GLU A 148 15.52 -14.32 -6.18
C GLU A 148 15.02 -15.55 -5.41
N SER A 149 15.95 -16.36 -4.87
CA SER A 149 15.62 -17.63 -4.21
C SER A 149 15.89 -17.67 -2.71
N ARG A 150 16.62 -16.67 -2.17
CA ARG A 150 17.11 -16.72 -0.80
C ARG A 150 17.19 -15.34 -0.15
N LEU A 151 16.61 -15.26 1.05
CA LEU A 151 16.79 -14.17 2.00
C LEU A 151 17.68 -14.62 3.15
N ARG A 152 18.65 -13.79 3.54
CA ARG A 152 19.46 -13.95 4.75
C ARG A 152 19.20 -12.79 5.70
N LEU A 153 18.72 -13.11 6.90
CA LEU A 153 18.45 -12.17 7.98
C LEU A 153 19.41 -12.39 9.13
N ASP A 154 19.82 -11.33 9.80
CA ASP A 154 20.36 -11.41 11.16
C ASP A 154 19.34 -10.81 12.13
N ILE A 155 19.02 -11.55 13.19
CA ILE A 155 18.04 -11.18 14.21
C ILE A 155 18.73 -11.36 15.57
N GLU A 156 18.92 -10.27 16.31
CA GLU A 156 19.58 -10.27 17.62
C GLU A 156 20.90 -11.06 17.63
N GLY A 157 21.68 -10.95 16.54
CA GLY A 157 22.97 -11.63 16.35
C GLY A 157 22.90 -13.07 15.84
N THR A 158 21.70 -13.63 15.65
CA THR A 158 21.50 -14.97 15.06
C THR A 158 21.13 -14.87 13.58
N THR A 159 21.82 -15.61 12.73
CA THR A 159 21.53 -15.65 11.29
C THR A 159 20.40 -16.65 10.98
N PHE A 160 19.44 -16.20 10.20
CA PHE A 160 18.36 -17.00 9.62
C PHE A 160 18.42 -16.97 8.09
N VAL A 161 17.96 -18.05 7.47
CA VAL A 161 17.87 -18.19 6.01
C VAL A 161 16.46 -18.58 5.65
N VAL A 162 15.81 -17.77 4.82
CA VAL A 162 14.43 -17.97 4.40
C VAL A 162 14.41 -18.21 2.88
N PRO A 163 13.98 -19.39 2.41
CA PRO A 163 13.82 -19.67 0.98
C PRO A 163 12.64 -18.91 0.37
N ALA A 164 12.72 -18.60 -0.94
CA ALA A 164 11.58 -18.07 -1.67
C ALA A 164 10.38 -19.03 -1.65
N GLY A 165 9.18 -18.48 -1.67
CA GLY A 165 7.92 -19.19 -1.55
C GLY A 165 7.55 -19.63 -0.13
N THR A 166 8.30 -19.19 0.88
CA THR A 166 8.08 -19.63 2.28
C THR A 166 7.62 -18.51 3.20
N ARG A 167 6.97 -18.91 4.29
CA ARG A 167 6.66 -18.06 5.44
C ARG A 167 7.31 -18.69 6.67
N GLN A 168 8.01 -17.88 7.46
CA GLN A 168 8.64 -18.27 8.71
C GLN A 168 8.19 -17.33 9.84
N ARG A 169 7.95 -17.90 11.02
CA ARG A 169 7.76 -17.14 12.26
C ARG A 169 8.97 -17.39 13.15
N ILE A 170 9.51 -16.33 13.71
CA ILE A 170 10.70 -16.36 14.56
C ILE A 170 10.32 -15.70 15.87
N SER A 171 10.09 -16.51 16.90
CA SER A 171 9.81 -16.02 18.25
C SER A 171 11.06 -15.35 18.82
N LEU A 172 10.89 -14.17 19.40
CA LEU A 172 11.94 -13.38 20.02
C LEU A 172 11.92 -13.54 21.54
N ALA A 173 12.88 -12.94 22.22
CA ALA A 173 12.90 -12.93 23.68
C ALA A 173 11.62 -12.27 24.25
N GLU A 174 11.08 -12.88 25.30
CA GLU A 174 9.97 -12.34 26.07
C GLU A 174 10.31 -10.94 26.59
N ARG A 175 9.31 -10.04 26.56
CA ARG A 175 9.45 -8.64 26.95
C ARG A 175 8.30 -8.22 27.85
N THR A 176 8.64 -7.36 28.82
CA THR A 176 7.67 -6.67 29.66
C THR A 176 7.51 -5.25 29.14
N VAL A 177 6.28 -4.86 28.79
CA VAL A 177 5.96 -3.57 28.16
C VAL A 177 4.93 -2.80 28.98
N ALA A 178 5.08 -1.47 29.02
CA ALA A 178 4.10 -0.57 29.61
C ALA A 178 3.19 -0.03 28.51
N ARG A 179 1.88 -0.27 28.64
CA ARG A 179 0.86 0.22 27.71
C ARG A 179 0.40 1.62 28.10
N VAL A 180 0.13 2.46 27.10
CA VAL A 180 -0.36 3.84 27.33
C VAL A 180 -1.77 3.84 27.91
N ASP A 181 -2.59 2.84 27.56
CA ASP A 181 -3.99 2.72 27.97
C ASP A 181 -4.20 1.85 29.23
N GLY A 182 -3.13 1.25 29.77
CA GLY A 182 -3.18 0.34 30.90
C GLY A 182 -3.23 1.05 32.26
N THR A 183 -4.07 0.58 33.19
CA THR A 183 -4.19 1.13 34.56
C THR A 183 -3.04 0.75 35.52
N GLY A 184 -1.83 0.54 35.01
CA GLY A 184 -0.61 0.62 35.84
C GLY A 184 0.23 -0.65 36.02
N GLU A 185 -0.14 -1.82 35.48
CA GLU A 185 0.75 -3.00 35.48
C GLU A 185 1.33 -3.29 34.10
N PRO A 186 2.66 -3.45 33.98
CA PRO A 186 3.28 -3.88 32.73
C PRO A 186 2.77 -5.25 32.27
N THR A 187 2.58 -5.40 30.96
CA THR A 187 2.14 -6.65 30.34
C THR A 187 3.34 -7.39 29.76
N THR A 188 3.35 -8.72 29.89
CA THR A 188 4.36 -9.58 29.26
C THR A 188 3.90 -10.00 27.88
N THR A 189 4.80 -9.98 26.89
CA THR A 189 4.53 -10.41 25.51
C THR A 189 5.76 -11.09 24.93
N THR A 190 5.54 -12.07 24.04
CA THR A 190 6.61 -12.69 23.24
C THR A 190 6.45 -12.27 21.78
N PRO A 191 7.20 -11.25 21.31
CA PRO A 191 7.07 -10.80 19.93
C PRO A 191 7.49 -11.89 18.94
N GLU A 192 6.84 -11.93 17.79
CA GLU A 192 7.21 -12.79 16.67
C GLU A 192 7.59 -11.95 15.46
N LEU A 193 8.79 -12.17 14.91
CA LEU A 193 9.10 -11.69 13.57
C LEU A 193 8.49 -12.66 12.56
N VAL A 194 7.46 -12.18 11.86
CA VAL A 194 6.84 -12.87 10.74
C VAL A 194 7.54 -12.44 9.46
N VAL A 195 8.19 -13.42 8.81
CA VAL A 195 8.87 -13.24 7.54
C VAL A 195 8.12 -14.00 6.47
N ARG A 196 7.68 -13.32 5.43
CA ARG A 196 7.13 -13.95 4.24
C ARG A 196 7.97 -13.54 3.04
N PHE A 197 8.52 -14.53 2.35
CA PHE A 197 9.35 -14.30 1.19
C PHE A 197 8.71 -14.93 -0.04
N PRO A 198 7.83 -14.20 -0.75
CA PRO A 198 7.15 -14.72 -1.94
C PRO A 198 8.07 -15.00 -3.14
N GLY A 199 9.32 -14.51 -3.12
CA GLY A 199 10.23 -14.52 -4.28
C GLY A 199 10.08 -13.24 -5.10
N ASP A 200 10.29 -13.33 -6.41
CA ASP A 200 10.17 -12.19 -7.30
C ASP A 200 8.72 -11.66 -7.39
N ARG A 201 8.64 -10.33 -7.44
CA ARG A 201 7.42 -9.59 -7.77
C ARG A 201 7.75 -8.46 -8.74
N GLU A 202 6.85 -8.23 -9.68
CA GLU A 202 6.83 -6.99 -10.47
C GLU A 202 6.18 -5.90 -9.61
N LEU A 203 7.01 -4.98 -9.10
CA LEU A 203 6.57 -3.79 -8.38
C LEU A 203 6.01 -2.79 -9.38
N HIS A 204 4.81 -2.30 -9.10
CA HIS A 204 4.27 -1.07 -9.68
C HIS A 204 4.16 -0.03 -8.58
N HIS A 205 4.81 1.12 -8.77
CA HIS A 205 4.84 2.19 -7.77
C HIS A 205 4.97 3.55 -8.49
N PRO A 206 4.44 4.66 -7.92
CA PRO A 206 4.77 6.00 -8.41
C PRO A 206 6.28 6.23 -8.56
N ALA A 207 6.71 7.23 -9.32
CA ALA A 207 8.14 7.57 -9.34
C ALA A 207 8.64 7.96 -7.92
N LEU A 208 9.96 7.86 -7.70
CA LEU A 208 10.55 8.37 -6.46
C LEU A 208 10.28 9.87 -6.32
N GLY A 209 9.74 10.28 -5.17
CA GLY A 209 9.37 11.67 -4.91
C GLY A 209 8.17 12.18 -5.70
N ALA A 210 7.42 11.32 -6.39
CA ALA A 210 6.19 11.69 -7.05
C ALA A 210 5.12 12.20 -6.07
N ASP A 211 4.35 13.18 -6.52
CA ASP A 211 3.18 13.76 -5.84
C ASP A 211 1.85 13.20 -6.37
N TYR A 212 1.91 12.16 -7.20
CA TYR A 212 0.74 11.50 -7.78
C TYR A 212 0.50 10.11 -7.20
N ARG A 213 -0.77 9.70 -7.25
CA ARG A 213 -1.21 8.33 -7.01
C ARG A 213 -1.24 7.57 -8.33
N LEU A 214 -0.83 6.31 -8.32
CA LEU A 214 -0.73 5.46 -9.51
C LEU A 214 -1.84 4.41 -9.51
N PHE A 215 -2.43 4.13 -10.66
CA PHE A 215 -3.41 3.06 -10.82
C PHE A 215 -3.18 2.29 -12.13
N PRO A 216 -3.63 1.02 -12.21
CA PRO A 216 -3.76 0.33 -13.49
C PRO A 216 -4.62 1.14 -14.48
N SER A 217 -4.54 0.82 -15.77
CA SER A 217 -5.41 1.44 -16.78
C SER A 217 -6.88 1.11 -16.57
N PHE A 218 -7.17 -0.07 -16.00
CA PHE A 218 -8.49 -0.69 -15.99
C PHE A 218 -9.12 -0.84 -17.40
N GLY A 219 -8.32 -0.80 -18.47
CA GLY A 219 -8.81 -0.77 -19.85
C GLY A 219 -9.45 0.58 -20.24
N LEU A 220 -9.36 1.59 -19.37
CA LEU A 220 -9.85 2.93 -19.61
C LEU A 220 -8.95 3.65 -20.61
N ASP A 221 -9.57 4.31 -21.58
CA ASP A 221 -8.92 5.30 -22.44
C ASP A 221 -9.34 6.68 -21.96
N LEU A 222 -8.41 7.42 -21.32
CA LEU A 222 -8.69 8.77 -20.81
C LEU A 222 -9.08 9.77 -21.92
N GLU A 223 -8.75 9.51 -23.20
CA GLU A 223 -9.22 10.36 -24.31
C GLU A 223 -10.74 10.28 -24.48
N SER A 224 -11.31 9.11 -24.19
CA SER A 224 -12.72 8.81 -24.37
C SER A 224 -13.59 9.19 -23.16
N VAL A 225 -12.98 9.47 -22.00
CA VAL A 225 -13.70 9.82 -20.78
C VAL A 225 -14.26 11.25 -20.90
N PRO A 226 -15.58 11.45 -20.73
CA PRO A 226 -16.16 12.78 -20.83
C PRO A 226 -15.76 13.68 -19.64
N THR A 227 -15.66 14.99 -19.88
CA THR A 227 -15.55 16.00 -18.83
C THR A 227 -16.58 17.13 -19.09
N PRO A 228 -17.56 17.36 -18.20
CA PRO A 228 -17.80 16.64 -16.95
C PRO A 228 -18.31 15.21 -17.16
N LEU A 229 -17.93 14.31 -16.25
CA LEU A 229 -18.41 12.94 -16.13
C LEU A 229 -19.68 12.90 -15.27
N SER A 230 -20.69 12.15 -15.69
CA SER A 230 -21.89 11.87 -14.89
C SER A 230 -21.61 10.69 -13.97
N VAL A 231 -21.26 10.96 -12.71
CA VAL A 231 -20.88 9.95 -11.73
C VAL A 231 -22.13 9.35 -11.08
N PRO A 232 -22.37 8.03 -11.19
CA PRO A 232 -23.48 7.36 -10.53
C PRO A 232 -23.35 7.39 -9.00
N THR A 233 -24.49 7.56 -8.33
CA THR A 233 -24.57 7.61 -6.87
C THR A 233 -25.75 6.81 -6.33
N VAL A 234 -25.52 6.15 -5.20
CA VAL A 234 -26.53 5.45 -4.40
C VAL A 234 -26.50 6.04 -2.99
N ASN A 235 -27.65 6.52 -2.50
CA ASN A 235 -27.76 7.24 -1.23
C ASN A 235 -26.86 8.48 -1.10
N GLY A 236 -26.48 9.10 -2.22
CA GLY A 236 -25.58 10.26 -2.26
C GLY A 236 -24.11 9.90 -2.38
N GLU A 237 -23.74 8.65 -2.10
CA GLU A 237 -22.38 8.14 -2.20
C GLU A 237 -22.09 7.61 -3.61
N LEU A 238 -20.82 7.61 -4.00
CA LEU A 238 -20.37 7.04 -5.27
C LEU A 238 -20.76 5.57 -5.40
N ASP A 239 -21.41 5.22 -6.51
CA ASP A 239 -21.55 3.83 -6.97
C ASP A 239 -20.41 3.52 -7.96
N HIS A 240 -19.34 2.92 -7.43
CA HIS A 240 -18.14 2.61 -8.19
C HIS A 240 -18.35 1.46 -9.21
N GLU A 241 -19.32 0.57 -9.00
CA GLU A 241 -19.64 -0.51 -9.95
C GLU A 241 -20.40 0.07 -11.15
N ALA A 242 -21.45 0.86 -10.89
CA ALA A 242 -22.17 1.57 -11.94
C ALA A 242 -21.26 2.57 -12.70
N LEU A 243 -20.30 3.21 -12.01
CA LEU A 243 -19.30 4.04 -12.67
C LEU A 243 -18.44 3.21 -13.64
N ALA A 244 -18.01 2.00 -13.25
CA ALA A 244 -17.24 1.12 -14.12
C ALA A 244 -18.01 0.76 -15.38
N GLU A 245 -19.28 0.37 -15.24
CA GLU A 245 -20.17 0.07 -16.36
C GLU A 245 -20.32 1.27 -17.30
N SER A 246 -20.50 2.48 -16.74
CA SER A 246 -20.64 3.71 -17.53
C SER A 246 -19.38 4.07 -18.33
N LEU A 247 -18.22 3.62 -17.87
CA LEU A 247 -16.91 3.81 -18.50
C LEU A 247 -16.43 2.57 -19.28
N ALA A 248 -17.31 1.58 -19.49
CA ALA A 248 -17.02 0.31 -20.15
C ALA A 248 -15.85 -0.48 -19.53
N VAL A 249 -15.62 -0.34 -18.23
CA VAL A 249 -14.63 -1.10 -17.46
C VAL A 249 -15.27 -2.40 -16.99
N ASP A 250 -14.84 -3.53 -17.57
CA ASP A 250 -15.28 -4.85 -17.13
C ASP A 250 -14.55 -5.26 -15.83
N LEU A 251 -15.22 -5.10 -14.69
CA LEU A 251 -14.72 -5.54 -13.39
C LEU A 251 -14.82 -7.05 -13.20
N THR A 252 -15.72 -7.74 -13.89
CA THR A 252 -15.96 -9.17 -13.71
C THR A 252 -14.83 -10.02 -14.31
N ALA A 253 -14.20 -9.52 -15.37
CA ALA A 253 -13.00 -10.10 -15.96
C ALA A 253 -11.73 -9.83 -15.13
N ARG A 254 -11.80 -9.00 -14.08
CA ARG A 254 -10.63 -8.57 -13.29
C ARG A 254 -10.45 -9.39 -12.02
N PRO A 255 -9.18 -9.66 -11.62
CA PRO A 255 -8.93 -10.27 -10.33
C PRO A 255 -9.43 -9.36 -9.21
N TYR A 256 -9.90 -9.95 -8.09
CA TYR A 256 -10.43 -9.19 -6.95
C TYR A 256 -9.53 -8.01 -6.51
N PRO A 257 -8.20 -8.16 -6.42
CA PRO A 257 -7.34 -7.05 -6.03
C PRO A 257 -7.36 -5.85 -7.00
N GLU A 258 -7.56 -6.06 -8.31
CA GLU A 258 -7.75 -4.95 -9.25
C GLU A 258 -9.10 -4.24 -9.08
N ARG A 259 -10.13 -4.95 -8.63
CA ARG A 259 -11.42 -4.32 -8.28
C ARG A 259 -11.30 -3.42 -7.06
N VAL A 260 -10.46 -3.79 -6.09
CA VAL A 260 -10.11 -2.92 -4.95
C VAL A 260 -9.37 -1.67 -5.42
N LEU A 261 -8.40 -1.81 -6.33
CA LEU A 261 -7.71 -0.67 -6.95
C LEU A 261 -8.66 0.22 -7.76
N TRP A 262 -9.62 -0.36 -8.46
CA TRP A 262 -10.67 0.39 -9.16
C TRP A 262 -11.50 1.21 -8.18
N GLN A 263 -11.95 0.61 -7.07
CA GLN A 263 -12.69 1.32 -6.04
C GLN A 263 -11.86 2.49 -5.49
N ALA A 264 -10.59 2.27 -5.14
CA ALA A 264 -9.70 3.33 -4.68
C ALA A 264 -9.52 4.45 -5.71
N PHE A 265 -9.36 4.11 -6.99
CA PHE A 265 -9.30 5.07 -8.10
C PHE A 265 -10.60 5.88 -8.21
N ALA A 266 -11.74 5.21 -8.24
CA ALA A 266 -13.05 5.80 -8.42
C ALA A 266 -13.38 6.80 -7.31
N TYR A 267 -13.16 6.44 -6.05
CA TYR A 267 -13.35 7.36 -4.92
C TYR A 267 -12.31 8.48 -4.92
N THR A 268 -11.06 8.22 -5.29
CA THR A 268 -10.05 9.29 -5.31
C THR A 268 -10.30 10.30 -6.44
N ALA A 269 -10.68 9.84 -7.63
CA ALA A 269 -10.88 10.70 -8.79
C ALA A 269 -12.26 11.36 -8.80
N PHE A 270 -13.30 10.59 -8.48
CA PHE A 270 -14.67 10.93 -8.84
C PHE A 270 -15.62 10.96 -7.65
N ASP A 271 -15.12 11.09 -6.42
CA ASP A 271 -15.96 11.30 -5.25
C ASP A 271 -16.93 12.49 -5.50
N PRO A 272 -18.26 12.26 -5.40
CA PRO A 272 -19.26 13.31 -5.59
C PRO A 272 -19.12 14.49 -4.62
N HIS A 273 -18.45 14.29 -3.48
CA HIS A 273 -18.26 15.27 -2.41
C HIS A 273 -16.90 15.98 -2.46
N ALA A 274 -15.98 15.57 -3.34
CA ALA A 274 -14.66 16.17 -3.40
C ALA A 274 -14.71 17.67 -3.79
N GLY A 275 -13.96 18.50 -3.07
CA GLY A 275 -13.95 19.96 -3.26
C GLY A 275 -13.10 20.44 -4.45
N THR A 276 -12.31 19.56 -5.06
CA THR A 276 -11.36 19.88 -6.13
C THR A 276 -11.58 18.98 -7.34
N ASP A 277 -11.23 19.48 -8.53
CA ASP A 277 -11.24 18.68 -9.76
C ASP A 277 -9.89 17.96 -9.89
N PRO A 278 -9.86 16.62 -9.99
CA PRO A 278 -8.60 15.88 -10.09
C PRO A 278 -7.91 16.15 -11.43
N ARG A 279 -6.61 15.86 -11.47
CA ARG A 279 -5.83 15.75 -12.71
C ARG A 279 -5.49 14.31 -12.98
N LEU A 280 -5.80 13.86 -14.19
CA LEU A 280 -5.51 12.51 -14.64
C LEU A 280 -4.55 12.55 -15.83
N CYS A 281 -3.59 11.63 -15.80
CA CYS A 281 -2.65 11.37 -16.86
C CYS A 281 -2.63 9.86 -17.14
N GLN A 282 -2.47 9.48 -18.41
CA GLN A 282 -2.24 8.08 -18.80
C GLN A 282 -0.86 7.95 -19.42
N PHE A 283 -0.02 7.10 -18.85
CA PHE A 283 1.30 6.79 -19.37
C PHE A 283 1.22 5.83 -20.57
N PRO A 284 2.23 5.80 -21.46
CA PRO A 284 2.32 4.81 -22.53
C PRO A 284 2.30 3.36 -22.04
N THR A 285 2.73 3.11 -20.80
CA THR A 285 2.67 1.81 -20.13
C THR A 285 1.24 1.40 -19.72
N GLY A 286 0.25 2.25 -19.96
CA GLY A 286 -1.16 2.04 -19.61
C GLY A 286 -1.54 2.59 -18.23
N HIS A 287 -0.60 2.78 -17.32
CA HIS A 287 -0.89 3.28 -15.97
C HIS A 287 -1.54 4.66 -15.97
N ILE A 288 -2.39 4.91 -14.98
CA ILE A 288 -3.04 6.20 -14.76
C ILE A 288 -2.40 6.87 -13.53
N ALA A 289 -1.90 8.09 -13.71
CA ALA A 289 -1.53 8.97 -12.61
C ALA A 289 -2.71 9.87 -12.24
N LEU A 290 -2.91 10.06 -10.94
CA LEU A 290 -3.91 10.95 -10.36
C LEU A 290 -3.21 11.92 -9.39
N SER A 291 -3.32 13.22 -9.66
CA SER A 291 -2.89 14.27 -8.74
C SER A 291 -4.07 15.15 -8.31
N GLU A 292 -4.06 15.56 -7.04
CA GLU A 292 -5.05 16.50 -6.48
C GLU A 292 -4.56 17.97 -6.59
N GLU A 293 -3.26 18.19 -6.82
CA GLU A 293 -2.64 19.50 -7.02
C GLU A 293 -2.42 19.83 -8.51
N PRO A 294 -2.40 21.13 -8.89
CA PRO A 294 -1.96 21.55 -10.21
C PRO A 294 -0.51 21.14 -10.43
N ALA A 295 -0.23 20.47 -11.56
CA ALA A 295 1.14 20.21 -11.99
C ALA A 295 1.92 21.53 -11.94
N ALA A 296 3.08 21.54 -11.29
CA ALA A 296 3.98 22.68 -11.37
C ALA A 296 4.28 22.91 -12.85
N ASP A 297 3.80 24.02 -13.41
CA ASP A 297 4.13 24.41 -14.77
C ASP A 297 5.66 24.45 -14.88
N GLY A 298 6.21 23.50 -15.63
CA GLY A 298 7.65 23.41 -15.87
C GLY A 298 8.16 24.71 -16.49
N GLY A 299 9.11 25.35 -15.82
CA GLY A 299 9.87 26.48 -16.35
C GLY A 299 10.91 26.05 -17.39
#